data_AF-A0A7X7X6H3-F1
#
_entry.id   AF-A0A7X7X6H3-F1
#
_cell.length_a   1.000
_cell.length_b   1.000
_cell.length_c   1.000
_cell.angle_alpha   90.00
_cell.angle_beta   90.00
_cell.angle_gamma   90.00
#
_symmetry.space_group_name_H-M   'P 1'
#
loop_
_entity.id
_entity.type
_entity.pdbx_description
1 polymer ?
#
loop_
_entity_poly.entity_id
_entity_poly.type
_entity_poly.pdbx_seq_one_letter_code
_entity_poly.pdbx_strand_id
1 'polypeptide(L)'
;MIEKGAVLGWYFMYMPIGRDPDFEIMLTPEQRKYMWQRTTKIRNEKPIVIADFWNDGPITDGCLAGGRRYVHITADCHVEPCAFVHFRRPEDSIREKSLLKVLKESELFNAMRARQDPAYESNPMRPCWIVDRPWALREVVREVSADASEAGSAHLMDEKIANELDRRAKAWEPVANEIWESIQRYNRKYDRIAEIAQGNIQNLDDIKEDLL
;
A
#
# COMPACT_ATOMS: atom_id res chain seq x y z
N MET A 1 -20.80 -5.08 -14.69
CA MET A 1 -20.69 -4.09 -13.59
C MET A 1 -21.28 -2.76 -14.01
N ILE A 2 -20.76 -2.11 -15.05
CA ILE A 2 -21.25 -0.80 -15.55
C ILE A 2 -22.73 -0.85 -15.95
N GLU A 3 -23.15 -1.83 -16.75
CA GLU A 3 -24.56 -2.01 -17.13
C GLU A 3 -25.48 -2.27 -15.92
N LYS A 4 -24.93 -2.72 -14.79
CA LYS A 4 -25.64 -2.92 -13.52
C LYS A 4 -25.59 -1.68 -12.61
N GLY A 5 -25.07 -0.55 -13.09
CA GLY A 5 -25.00 0.72 -12.34
C GLY A 5 -23.80 0.87 -11.41
N ALA A 6 -22.81 -0.01 -11.45
CA ALA A 6 -21.63 0.11 -10.59
C ALA A 6 -20.69 1.22 -11.07
N VAL A 7 -20.37 2.17 -10.18
CA VAL A 7 -19.46 3.30 -10.42
C VAL A 7 -18.05 3.09 -9.84
N LEU A 8 -17.92 2.17 -8.89
CA LEU A 8 -16.68 1.81 -8.20
C LEU A 8 -16.56 0.29 -8.14
N GLY A 9 -15.34 -0.21 -8.34
CA GLY A 9 -14.95 -1.58 -8.08
C GLY A 9 -13.69 -1.64 -7.25
N TRP A 10 -13.64 -2.59 -6.31
CA TRP A 10 -12.44 -2.88 -5.54
C TRP A 10 -11.74 -4.10 -6.11
N TYR A 11 -10.44 -3.99 -6.31
CA TYR A 11 -9.61 -5.08 -6.78
C TYR A 11 -8.65 -5.51 -5.67
N PHE A 12 -8.73 -6.78 -5.30
CA PHE A 12 -7.88 -7.36 -4.25
C PHE A 12 -7.05 -8.51 -4.81
N MET A 13 -5.75 -8.51 -4.48
CA MET A 13 -4.92 -9.71 -4.62
C MET A 13 -5.09 -10.60 -3.39
N TYR A 14 -4.84 -11.89 -3.55
CA TYR A 14 -4.77 -12.81 -2.42
C TYR A 14 -3.69 -12.36 -1.43
N MET A 15 -4.06 -12.34 -0.15
CA MET A 15 -3.18 -11.97 0.96
C MET A 15 -2.98 -13.20 1.84
N PRO A 16 -1.74 -13.67 2.08
CA PRO A 16 -1.45 -14.89 2.83
C PRO A 16 -1.59 -14.67 4.35
N ILE A 17 -2.80 -14.34 4.80
CA ILE A 17 -3.15 -14.19 6.22
C ILE A 17 -4.23 -15.19 6.62
N GLY A 18 -4.30 -15.49 7.91
CA GLY A 18 -5.27 -16.42 8.49
C GLY A 18 -4.66 -17.74 8.92
N ARG A 19 -5.50 -18.77 9.09
CA ARG A 19 -5.10 -20.04 9.73
C ARG A 19 -4.12 -20.86 8.91
N ASP A 20 -4.29 -20.93 7.59
CA ASP A 20 -3.51 -21.78 6.69
C ASP A 20 -3.28 -21.05 5.36
N PRO A 21 -2.30 -20.12 5.31
CA PRO A 21 -2.03 -19.33 4.11
C PRO A 21 -1.37 -20.18 3.02
N ASP A 22 -1.91 -20.11 1.81
CA ASP A 22 -1.37 -20.80 0.64
C ASP A 22 -0.56 -19.82 -0.23
N PHE A 23 0.75 -19.98 -0.23
CA PHE A 23 1.65 -19.12 -0.99
C PHE A 23 1.60 -19.43 -2.50
N GLU A 24 1.17 -20.62 -2.92
CA GLU A 24 1.16 -21.00 -4.34
C GLU A 24 0.14 -20.19 -5.14
N ILE A 25 -0.92 -19.69 -4.48
CA ILE A 25 -1.94 -18.84 -5.08
C ILE A 25 -1.66 -17.34 -4.96
N MET A 26 -0.57 -16.95 -4.28
CA MET A 26 -0.11 -15.55 -4.32
C MET A 26 0.44 -15.20 -5.69
N LEU A 27 0.13 -13.98 -6.14
CA LEU A 27 0.59 -13.47 -7.43
C LEU A 27 2.12 -13.51 -7.56
N THR A 28 2.60 -13.91 -8.73
CA THR A 28 3.98 -13.64 -9.14
C THR A 28 4.17 -12.15 -9.44
N PRO A 29 5.41 -11.63 -9.47
CA PRO A 29 5.67 -10.25 -9.87
C PRO A 29 5.06 -9.88 -11.23
N GLU A 30 5.13 -10.77 -12.21
CA GLU A 30 4.59 -10.57 -13.56
C GLU A 30 3.06 -10.50 -13.55
N GLN A 31 2.43 -11.36 -12.76
CA GLN A 31 0.98 -11.34 -12.57
C GLN A 31 0.53 -10.04 -11.89
N ARG A 32 1.24 -9.59 -10.85
CA ARG A 32 0.94 -8.31 -10.18
C ARG A 32 1.15 -7.12 -11.11
N LYS A 33 2.21 -7.11 -11.93
CA LYS A 33 2.43 -6.10 -12.98
C LYS A 33 1.28 -6.08 -13.98
N TYR A 34 0.83 -7.25 -14.43
CA TYR A 34 -0.32 -7.37 -15.32
C TYR A 34 -1.60 -6.82 -14.67
N MET A 35 -1.82 -7.04 -13.38
CA MET A 35 -2.95 -6.44 -12.65
C MET A 35 -2.90 -4.91 -12.67
N TRP A 36 -1.74 -4.31 -12.35
CA TRP A 36 -1.56 -2.85 -12.42
C TRP A 36 -1.83 -2.30 -13.82
N GLN A 37 -1.32 -2.95 -14.87
CA GLN A 37 -1.59 -2.57 -16.27
C GLN A 37 -3.08 -2.68 -16.59
N ARG A 38 -3.73 -3.76 -16.13
CA ARG A 38 -5.14 -4.03 -16.40
C ARG A 38 -6.06 -3.03 -15.73
N THR A 39 -5.84 -2.72 -14.45
CA THR A 39 -6.66 -1.75 -13.70
C THR A 39 -6.46 -0.34 -14.24
N THR A 40 -5.24 0.03 -14.64
CA THR A 40 -4.95 1.29 -15.34
C THR A 40 -5.67 1.37 -16.68
N LYS A 41 -5.61 0.32 -17.50
CA LYS A 41 -6.33 0.25 -18.78
C LYS A 41 -7.85 0.39 -18.59
N ILE A 42 -8.43 -0.29 -17.61
CA ILE A 42 -9.88 -0.20 -17.33
C ILE A 42 -10.26 1.25 -16.97
N ARG A 43 -9.50 1.91 -16.09
CA ARG A 43 -9.75 3.31 -15.71
C ARG A 43 -9.69 4.29 -16.89
N ASN A 44 -8.81 4.04 -17.86
CA ASN A 44 -8.67 4.89 -19.05
C ASN A 44 -9.75 4.64 -20.10
N GLU A 45 -10.32 3.42 -20.17
CA GLU A 45 -11.21 3.02 -21.27
C GLU A 45 -12.68 2.88 -20.87
N LYS A 46 -13.00 2.83 -19.58
CA LYS A 46 -14.33 2.51 -19.08
C LYS A 46 -14.81 3.53 -18.06
N PRO A 47 -16.12 3.87 -18.04
CA PRO A 47 -16.71 4.78 -17.07
C PRO A 47 -16.93 4.10 -15.70
N ILE A 48 -15.86 3.55 -15.12
CA ILE A 48 -15.85 2.95 -13.78
C ILE A 48 -14.50 3.18 -13.12
N VAL A 49 -14.51 3.53 -11.83
CA VAL A 49 -13.29 3.60 -11.05
C VAL A 49 -12.98 2.20 -10.52
N ILE A 50 -11.81 1.66 -10.85
CA ILE A 50 -11.29 0.44 -10.21
C ILE A 50 -10.17 0.87 -9.28
N ALA A 51 -10.37 0.62 -7.97
CA ALA A 51 -9.37 0.85 -6.94
C ALA A 51 -8.64 -0.46 -6.63
N ASP A 52 -7.34 -0.50 -6.89
CA ASP A 52 -6.46 -1.61 -6.57
C ASP A 52 -5.78 -1.37 -5.22
N PHE A 53 -6.12 -2.21 -4.23
CA PHE A 53 -5.73 -1.97 -2.85
C PHE A 53 -4.20 -2.01 -2.60
N TRP A 54 -3.41 -2.58 -3.53
CA TRP A 54 -1.95 -2.65 -3.43
C TRP A 54 -1.22 -1.87 -4.51
N ASN A 55 -1.66 -1.96 -5.76
CA ASN A 55 -0.96 -1.32 -6.88
C ASN A 55 -1.27 0.19 -7.00
N ASP A 56 -2.30 0.70 -6.32
CA ASP A 56 -2.61 2.14 -6.29
C ASP A 56 -1.90 2.90 -5.16
N GLY A 57 -0.84 2.33 -4.60
CA GLY A 57 0.04 3.03 -3.68
C GLY A 57 0.52 4.39 -4.22
N PRO A 58 0.93 4.56 -5.48
CA PRO A 58 1.27 5.88 -6.04
C PRO A 58 0.15 6.92 -5.97
N ILE A 59 -1.11 6.50 -6.08
CA ILE A 59 -2.29 7.39 -6.04
C ILE A 59 -2.66 7.73 -4.60
N THR A 60 -2.43 6.79 -3.70
CA THR A 60 -2.72 6.91 -2.27
C THR A 60 -1.52 7.38 -1.46
N ASP A 61 -0.42 7.76 -2.12
CA ASP A 61 0.84 8.19 -1.48
C ASP A 61 1.39 7.12 -0.51
N GLY A 62 1.32 5.84 -0.92
CA GLY A 62 1.74 4.68 -0.15
C GLY A 62 0.66 4.12 0.78
N CYS A 63 1.08 3.36 1.79
CA CYS A 63 0.14 2.68 2.69
C CYS A 63 -0.63 3.65 3.59
N LEU A 64 -1.91 3.36 3.83
CA LEU A 64 -2.79 4.14 4.68
C LEU A 64 -2.76 3.73 6.17
N ALA A 65 -2.19 2.56 6.46
CA ALA A 65 -2.19 1.92 7.77
C ALA A 65 -1.45 2.73 8.85
N GLY A 66 -1.64 2.34 10.12
CA GLY A 66 -0.92 2.94 11.25
C GLY A 66 -1.46 4.33 11.62
N GLY A 67 -2.75 4.58 11.39
CA GLY A 67 -3.37 5.86 11.72
C GLY A 67 -2.94 7.02 10.82
N ARG A 68 -2.28 6.74 9.69
CA ARG A 68 -1.91 7.77 8.71
C ARG A 68 -3.14 8.33 7.99
N ARG A 69 -3.98 7.43 7.46
CA ARG A 69 -5.32 7.76 6.93
C ARG A 69 -6.36 6.67 7.23
N TYR A 70 -5.93 5.54 7.78
CA TYR A 70 -6.77 4.39 8.06
C TYR A 70 -6.37 3.73 9.39
N VAL A 71 -7.39 3.23 10.10
CA VAL A 71 -7.28 2.28 11.21
C VAL A 71 -8.42 1.27 11.11
N HIS A 72 -8.23 0.09 11.69
CA HIS A 72 -9.26 -0.91 11.86
C HIS A 72 -9.65 -0.97 13.34
N ILE A 73 -10.95 -0.92 13.66
CA ILE A 73 -11.43 -1.09 15.05
C ILE A 73 -12.12 -2.44 15.10
N THR A 74 -11.58 -3.34 15.91
CA THR A 74 -12.09 -4.71 16.07
C THR A 74 -13.39 -4.74 16.89
N ALA A 75 -14.10 -5.87 16.84
CA ALA A 75 -15.30 -6.09 17.65
C ALA A 75 -15.03 -6.08 19.17
N ASP A 76 -13.80 -6.39 19.60
CA ASP A 76 -13.38 -6.27 21.01
C ASP A 76 -12.93 -4.84 21.39
N CYS A 77 -13.05 -3.88 20.45
CA CYS A 77 -12.78 -2.45 20.57
C CYS A 77 -11.31 -2.04 20.64
N HIS A 78 -10.39 -2.91 20.23
CA HIS A 78 -9.00 -2.51 19.99
C HIS A 78 -8.85 -1.82 18.64
N VAL A 79 -7.82 -0.99 18.53
CA VAL A 79 -7.48 -0.29 17.30
C VAL A 79 -6.23 -0.94 16.69
N GLU A 80 -6.36 -1.37 15.45
CA GLU A 80 -5.33 -2.04 14.67
C GLU A 80 -4.89 -1.16 13.49
N PRO A 81 -3.65 -1.32 12.99
CA PRO A 81 -3.13 -0.52 11.90
C PRO A 81 -3.87 -0.69 10.58
N CYS A 82 -4.36 -1.90 10.29
CA CYS A 82 -4.92 -2.28 9.00
C CYS A 82 -5.88 -3.47 9.18
N ALA A 83 -6.91 -3.60 8.34
CA ALA A 83 -7.79 -4.77 8.32
C ALA A 83 -7.10 -6.10 7.98
N PHE A 84 -5.82 -6.07 7.58
CA PHE A 84 -5.00 -7.25 7.30
C PHE A 84 -3.83 -7.42 8.29
N VAL A 85 -3.55 -6.41 9.11
CA VAL A 85 -2.43 -6.40 10.07
C VAL A 85 -3.04 -6.46 11.48
N HIS A 86 -3.44 -7.65 11.91
CA HIS A 86 -4.03 -7.87 13.23
C HIS A 86 -2.95 -7.96 14.32
N PHE A 87 -2.30 -6.82 14.53
CA PHE A 87 -1.43 -6.56 15.67
C PHE A 87 -1.94 -5.33 16.41
N ARG A 88 -1.87 -5.36 17.74
CA ARG A 88 -2.34 -4.29 18.60
C ARG A 88 -1.48 -4.15 19.84
N ARG A 89 -1.56 -2.99 20.47
CA ARG A 89 -1.15 -2.81 21.86
C ARG A 89 -2.37 -3.02 22.76
N PRO A 90 -2.25 -3.68 23.92
CA PRO A 90 -3.36 -3.85 24.87
C PRO A 90 -4.04 -2.53 25.27
N GLU A 91 -3.26 -1.46 25.37
CA GLU A 91 -3.71 -0.12 25.74
C GLU A 91 -4.33 0.68 24.59
N ASP A 92 -4.29 0.19 23.35
CA ASP A 92 -4.86 0.84 22.17
C ASP A 92 -6.32 0.39 21.98
N SER A 93 -7.17 0.78 22.92
CA SER A 93 -8.59 0.42 22.96
C SER A 93 -9.48 1.64 23.12
N ILE A 94 -10.57 1.68 22.34
CA ILE A 94 -11.58 2.76 22.43
C ILE A 94 -12.53 2.59 23.63
N ARG A 95 -12.37 1.53 24.43
CA ARG A 95 -13.08 1.39 25.71
C ARG A 95 -12.51 2.33 26.77
N GLU A 96 -11.19 2.47 26.77
CA GLU A 96 -10.45 3.19 27.82
C GLU A 96 -9.92 4.55 27.35
N LYS A 97 -9.72 4.72 26.04
CA LYS A 97 -9.17 5.95 25.43
C LYS A 97 -10.08 6.46 24.32
N SER A 98 -10.05 7.77 24.08
CA SER A 98 -10.63 8.29 22.82
C SER A 98 -9.79 7.84 21.63
N LEU A 99 -10.40 7.70 20.46
CA LEU A 99 -9.68 7.36 19.23
C LEU A 99 -8.53 8.35 18.95
N LEU A 100 -8.76 9.65 19.19
CA LEU A 100 -7.72 10.68 19.03
C LEU A 100 -6.51 10.42 19.94
N LYS A 101 -6.74 9.96 21.17
CA LYS A 101 -5.68 9.62 22.11
C LYS A 101 -4.89 8.41 21.64
N VAL A 102 -5.57 7.35 21.19
CA VAL A 102 -4.92 6.17 20.59
C VAL A 102 -4.05 6.58 19.39
N LEU A 103 -4.59 7.38 18.45
CA LEU A 103 -3.84 7.80 17.25
C LEU A 103 -2.55 8.58 17.56
N LYS A 104 -2.56 9.38 18.63
CA LYS A 104 -1.41 10.20 19.06
C LYS A 104 -0.40 9.39 19.87
N GLU A 105 -0.87 8.56 20.78
CA GLU A 105 -0.04 7.94 21.83
C GLU A 105 0.39 6.50 21.50
N SER A 106 -0.27 5.82 20.56
CA SER A 106 0.07 4.44 20.19
C SER A 106 1.52 4.31 19.72
N GLU A 107 2.33 3.56 20.47
CA GLU A 107 3.71 3.24 20.10
C GLU A 107 3.76 2.47 18.77
N LEU A 108 2.83 1.52 18.58
CA LEU A 108 2.69 0.77 17.33
C LEU A 108 2.47 1.71 16.15
N PHE A 109 1.53 2.64 16.25
CA PHE A 109 1.23 3.54 15.13
C PHE A 109 2.35 4.54 14.88
N ASN A 110 2.99 5.05 15.93
CA ASN A 110 4.15 5.95 15.81
C ASN A 110 5.33 5.24 15.11
N ALA A 111 5.67 4.03 15.54
CA ALA A 111 6.75 3.23 14.93
C ALA A 111 6.47 2.84 13.48
N MET A 112 5.19 2.58 13.15
CA MET A 112 4.78 2.35 11.76
C MET A 112 4.93 3.60 10.89
N ARG A 113 4.40 4.75 11.34
CA ARG A 113 4.48 6.01 10.58
C ARG A 113 5.92 6.45 10.34
N ALA A 114 6.81 6.25 11.30
CA ALA A 114 8.24 6.55 11.15
C ALA A 114 8.89 5.77 9.99
N ARG A 115 8.46 4.54 9.72
CA ARG A 115 8.95 3.68 8.62
C ARG A 115 8.16 3.82 7.32
N GLN A 116 7.09 4.61 7.32
CA GLN A 116 6.37 5.04 6.11
C GLN A 116 6.90 6.37 5.57
N ASP A 117 7.80 7.04 6.29
CA ASP A 117 8.43 8.27 5.83
C ASP A 117 9.20 8.01 4.51
N PRO A 118 9.10 8.90 3.51
CA PRO A 118 9.85 8.79 2.25
C PRO A 118 11.37 8.66 2.41
N ALA A 119 11.95 9.16 3.51
CA ALA A 119 13.35 8.97 3.86
C ALA A 119 13.70 7.51 4.18
N TYR A 120 12.71 6.71 4.56
CA TYR A 120 12.82 5.28 4.84
C TYR A 120 12.20 4.41 3.71
N GLU A 121 11.21 4.91 2.97
CA GLU A 121 10.60 4.23 1.82
C GLU A 121 10.07 5.19 0.75
N SER A 122 10.74 5.26 -0.39
CA SER A 122 10.41 6.19 -1.47
C SER A 122 9.62 5.56 -2.63
N ASN A 123 9.40 4.23 -2.62
CA ASN A 123 8.65 3.54 -3.66
C ASN A 123 7.24 3.16 -3.19
N PRO A 124 6.21 3.97 -3.53
CA PRO A 124 4.83 3.68 -3.16
C PRO A 124 4.23 2.49 -3.92
N MET A 125 4.92 1.84 -4.86
CA MET A 125 4.53 0.54 -5.43
C MET A 125 4.80 -0.64 -4.48
N ARG A 126 5.45 -0.38 -3.33
CA ARG A 126 5.75 -1.36 -2.28
C ARG A 126 5.09 -0.98 -0.93
N PRO A 127 3.78 -0.65 -0.90
CA PRO A 127 3.20 -0.04 0.28
C PRO A 127 2.94 -1.05 1.41
N CYS A 128 2.70 -2.32 1.11
CA CYS A 128 2.13 -3.24 2.08
C CYS A 128 3.16 -3.80 3.08
N TRP A 129 2.83 -3.64 4.36
CA TRP A 129 3.58 -4.19 5.49
C TRP A 129 3.70 -5.72 5.52
N ILE A 130 2.89 -6.45 4.75
CA ILE A 130 2.87 -7.92 4.74
C ILE A 130 3.66 -8.47 3.55
N VAL A 131 3.36 -8.02 2.34
CA VAL A 131 3.88 -8.62 1.10
C VAL A 131 4.96 -7.79 0.40
N ASP A 132 5.09 -6.51 0.75
CA ASP A 132 6.08 -5.61 0.14
C ASP A 132 7.25 -5.30 1.07
N ARG A 133 6.95 -5.13 2.37
CA ARG A 133 7.94 -4.87 3.43
C ARG A 133 7.70 -5.70 4.71
N PRO A 134 7.59 -7.03 4.58
CA PRO A 134 7.36 -7.95 5.70
C PRO A 134 8.32 -7.77 6.89
N TRP A 135 9.60 -7.50 6.62
CA TRP A 135 10.61 -7.29 7.66
C TRP A 135 10.32 -6.07 8.53
N ALA A 136 9.89 -4.95 7.93
CA ALA A 136 9.59 -3.71 8.64
C ALA A 136 8.42 -3.90 9.61
N LEU A 137 7.41 -4.69 9.23
CA LEU A 137 6.31 -5.03 10.13
C LEU A 137 6.83 -5.80 11.34
N ARG A 138 7.64 -6.85 11.11
CA ARG A 138 8.18 -7.67 12.20
C ARG A 138 9.10 -6.87 13.12
N GLU A 139 9.90 -5.95 12.58
CA GLU A 139 10.71 -5.02 13.37
C GLU A 139 9.83 -4.19 14.30
N VAL A 140 8.80 -3.53 13.76
CA VAL A 140 7.89 -2.71 14.55
C VAL A 140 7.17 -3.53 15.62
N VAL A 141 6.64 -4.70 15.25
CA VAL A 141 5.93 -5.58 16.19
C VAL A 141 6.85 -6.00 17.35
N ARG A 142 8.12 -6.30 17.08
CA ARG A 142 9.10 -6.64 18.13
C ARG A 142 9.51 -5.42 18.96
N GLU A 143 9.79 -4.30 18.31
CA GLU A 143 10.18 -3.03 18.94
C GLU A 143 9.16 -2.60 19.99
N VAL A 144 7.87 -2.66 19.62
CA VAL A 144 6.77 -2.23 20.48
C VAL A 144 6.05 -3.40 21.12
N SER A 145 6.61 -4.61 21.12
CA SER A 145 6.00 -5.82 21.72
C SER A 145 4.49 -5.93 21.48
N ALA A 146 4.06 -5.79 20.22
CA ALA A 146 2.64 -5.79 19.86
C ALA A 146 2.08 -7.23 19.85
N ASP A 147 0.86 -7.39 20.35
CA ASP A 147 0.18 -8.67 20.42
C ASP A 147 -0.56 -8.96 19.12
N ALA A 148 -0.48 -10.22 18.65
CA ALA A 148 -1.37 -10.69 17.62
C ALA A 148 -2.80 -10.80 18.18
N SER A 149 -3.73 -10.06 17.58
CA SER A 149 -5.14 -10.03 17.97
C SER A 149 -5.97 -11.15 17.35
N GLU A 150 -5.44 -11.78 16.29
CA GLU A 150 -5.98 -12.99 15.68
C GLU A 150 -4.90 -14.07 15.61
N ALA A 151 -5.27 -15.33 15.87
CA ALA A 151 -4.35 -16.47 15.81
C ALA A 151 -3.62 -16.57 14.46
N GLY A 152 -4.28 -16.23 13.34
CA GLY A 152 -3.68 -16.25 12.01
C GLY A 152 -2.61 -15.17 11.79
N SER A 153 -2.62 -14.07 12.55
CA SER A 153 -1.63 -13.00 12.39
C SER A 153 -0.33 -13.29 13.13
N ALA A 154 -0.35 -14.13 14.16
CA ALA A 154 0.87 -14.62 14.81
C ALA A 154 1.79 -15.35 13.83
N HIS A 155 1.24 -16.01 12.80
CA HIS A 155 2.02 -16.68 11.76
C HIS A 155 2.90 -15.72 10.94
N LEU A 156 2.58 -14.42 10.87
CA LEU A 156 3.45 -13.43 10.22
C LEU A 156 4.81 -13.27 10.94
N MET A 157 4.89 -13.73 12.19
CA MET A 157 6.11 -13.75 13.00
C MET A 157 6.85 -15.09 12.93
N ASP A 158 6.22 -16.14 12.38
CA ASP A 158 6.85 -17.46 12.19
C ASP A 158 7.99 -17.36 11.17
N GLU A 159 9.10 -18.05 11.43
CA GLU A 159 10.32 -17.94 10.63
C GLU A 159 10.12 -18.44 9.19
N LYS A 160 9.40 -19.54 9.00
CA LYS A 160 9.16 -20.12 7.66
C LYS A 160 8.31 -19.17 6.83
N ILE A 161 7.24 -18.64 7.41
CA ILE A 161 6.35 -17.67 6.78
C ILE A 161 7.08 -16.36 6.49
N ALA A 162 7.84 -15.85 7.45
CA ALA A 162 8.63 -14.63 7.32
C ALA A 162 9.61 -14.72 6.14
N ASN A 163 10.35 -15.84 6.04
CA ASN A 163 11.32 -16.06 4.97
C ASN A 163 10.67 -16.11 3.59
N GLU A 164 9.50 -16.75 3.47
CA GLU A 164 8.76 -16.81 2.20
C GLU A 164 8.22 -15.44 1.78
N LEU A 165 7.68 -14.67 2.73
CA LEU A 165 7.24 -13.30 2.48
C LEU A 165 8.40 -12.39 2.05
N ASP A 166 9.56 -12.50 2.71
CA ASP A 166 10.76 -11.73 2.35
C ASP A 166 11.26 -12.08 0.95
N ARG A 167 11.27 -13.37 0.61
CA ARG A 167 11.63 -13.84 -0.73
C ARG A 167 10.72 -13.24 -1.80
N ARG A 168 9.40 -13.22 -1.56
CA ARG A 168 8.42 -12.66 -2.48
C ARG A 168 8.51 -11.14 -2.60
N ALA A 169 8.68 -10.45 -1.47
CA ALA A 169 8.88 -9.01 -1.45
C ALA A 169 10.14 -8.60 -2.26
N LYS A 170 11.23 -9.36 -2.10
CA LYS A 170 12.48 -9.17 -2.86
C LYS A 170 12.31 -9.47 -4.36
N ALA A 171 11.48 -10.45 -4.72
CA ALA A 171 11.16 -10.74 -6.12
C ALA A 171 10.30 -9.64 -6.76
N TRP A 172 9.41 -9.00 -5.99
CA TRP A 172 8.58 -7.89 -6.46
C TRP A 172 9.36 -6.59 -6.65
N GLU A 173 10.33 -6.31 -5.79
CA GLU A 173 11.12 -5.07 -5.75
C GLU A 173 11.61 -4.55 -7.13
N PRO A 174 12.33 -5.34 -7.96
CA PRO A 174 12.81 -4.84 -9.25
C PRO A 174 11.67 -4.44 -10.20
N VAL A 175 10.56 -5.19 -10.18
CA VAL A 175 9.39 -4.92 -11.01
C VAL A 175 8.66 -3.66 -10.52
N ALA A 176 8.55 -3.50 -9.20
CA ALA A 176 7.98 -2.32 -8.57
C ALA A 176 8.79 -1.05 -8.89
N ASN A 177 10.13 -1.17 -8.88
CA ASN A 177 11.03 -0.07 -9.23
C ASN A 177 10.87 0.33 -10.69
N GLU A 178 10.83 -0.63 -11.62
CA GLU A 178 10.59 -0.36 -13.04
C GLU A 178 9.27 0.40 -13.27
N ILE A 179 8.18 -0.06 -12.64
CA ILE A 179 6.86 0.60 -12.74
C ILE A 179 6.93 2.01 -12.16
N TRP A 180 7.50 2.17 -10.97
CA TRP A 180 7.56 3.45 -10.29
C TRP A 180 8.38 4.48 -11.06
N GLU A 181 9.56 4.10 -11.55
CA GLU A 181 10.38 4.94 -12.42
C GLU A 181 9.62 5.37 -13.68
N SER A 182 8.81 4.47 -14.26
CA SER A 182 7.95 4.80 -15.40
C SER A 182 6.90 5.85 -15.05
N ILE A 183 6.25 5.73 -13.89
CA ILE A 183 5.28 6.72 -13.41
C ILE A 183 5.96 8.05 -13.15
N GLN A 184 7.14 8.06 -12.51
CA GLN A 184 7.89 9.28 -12.26
C GLN A 184 8.36 9.97 -13.54
N ARG A 185 8.82 9.20 -14.54
CA ARG A 185 9.17 9.74 -15.87
C ARG A 185 7.95 10.38 -16.53
N TYR A 186 6.80 9.71 -16.48
CA TYR A 186 5.55 10.26 -16.99
C TYR A 186 5.20 11.57 -16.27
N ASN A 187 5.16 11.59 -14.94
CA ASN A 187 4.82 12.79 -14.16
C ASN A 187 5.75 13.97 -14.45
N ARG A 188 7.08 13.75 -14.49
CA ARG A 188 8.05 14.81 -14.82
C ARG A 188 7.82 15.42 -16.20
N LYS A 189 7.39 14.61 -17.18
CA LYS A 189 7.03 15.12 -18.51
C LYS A 189 5.86 16.08 -18.44
N TYR A 190 4.82 15.77 -17.66
CA TYR A 190 3.66 16.64 -17.49
C TYR A 190 3.96 17.88 -16.65
N ASP A 191 4.78 17.77 -15.61
CA ASP A 191 5.21 18.93 -14.82
C ASP A 191 5.95 19.93 -15.72
N ARG A 192 6.88 19.43 -16.56
CA ARG A 192 7.58 20.25 -17.55
C ARG A 192 6.62 20.88 -18.57
N ILE A 193 5.65 20.14 -19.09
CA ILE A 193 4.63 20.69 -20.00
C ILE A 193 3.81 21.77 -19.29
N ALA A 194 3.43 21.56 -18.04
CA ALA A 194 2.66 22.52 -17.26
C ALA A 194 3.46 23.79 -16.98
N GLU A 195 4.75 23.68 -16.66
CA GLU A 195 5.68 24.82 -16.51
C GLU A 195 5.78 25.62 -17.82
N ILE A 196 5.95 24.95 -18.97
CA ILE A 196 6.03 25.65 -20.25
C ILE A 196 4.69 26.30 -20.60
N ALA A 197 3.56 25.64 -20.32
CA ALA A 197 2.21 26.18 -20.54
C ALA A 197 1.85 27.37 -19.65
N GLN A 198 2.52 27.52 -18.50
CA GLN A 198 2.45 28.72 -17.67
C GLN A 198 3.34 29.85 -18.21
N GLY A 199 4.38 29.52 -18.98
CA GLY A 199 5.03 30.47 -19.89
C GLY A 199 4.08 30.85 -21.02
N ASN A 200 4.21 32.06 -21.58
CA ASN A 200 3.43 32.48 -22.75
C ASN A 200 3.80 31.60 -23.98
N ILE A 201 3.20 30.41 -24.10
CA ILE A 201 3.32 29.58 -25.31
C ILE A 201 2.63 30.32 -26.44
N GLN A 202 3.42 30.76 -27.41
CA GLN A 202 2.92 31.42 -28.62
C GLN A 202 2.72 30.40 -29.75
N ASN A 203 3.47 29.28 -29.76
CA ASN A 203 3.36 28.21 -30.76
C ASN A 203 3.58 26.80 -30.17
N LEU A 204 2.87 25.79 -30.67
CA LEU A 204 3.04 24.36 -30.35
C LEU A 204 4.43 23.81 -30.73
N ASP A 205 5.12 24.43 -31.69
CA ASP A 205 6.50 24.07 -32.04
C ASP A 205 7.49 24.34 -30.89
N ASP A 206 7.17 25.27 -29.98
CA ASP A 206 8.04 25.64 -28.85
C ASP A 206 8.14 24.53 -27.78
N ILE A 207 7.25 23.54 -27.83
CA ILE A 207 7.19 22.39 -26.90
C ILE A 207 7.31 21.03 -27.58
N LYS A 208 7.61 21.01 -28.88
CA LYS A 208 7.55 19.77 -29.69
C LYS A 208 8.55 18.71 -29.26
N GLU A 209 9.76 19.12 -28.88
CA GLU A 209 10.79 18.22 -28.33
C GLU A 209 10.45 17.72 -26.92
N ASP A 210 9.65 18.48 -26.18
CA ASP A 210 9.26 18.17 -24.80
C ASP A 210 7.99 17.30 -24.73
N LEU A 211 7.23 17.25 -25.82
CA LEU A 211 6.05 16.38 -26.01
C LEU A 211 6.38 14.98 -26.54
N LEU A 212 7.58 14.75 -27.10
CA LEU A 212 8.04 13.42 -27.55
C LEU A 212 8.58 12.58 -26.38
#